data_AF-A0A1H3T3Q9-F1
#
_entry.id   AF-A0A1H3T3Q9-F1
#
_cell.length_a   1.000
_cell.length_b   1.000
_cell.length_c   1.000
_cell.angle_alpha   90.00
_cell.angle_beta   90.00
_cell.angle_gamma   90.00
#
_symmetry.space_group_name_H-M   'P 1'
#
loop_
_entity.id
_entity.type
_entity.pdbx_description
1 polymer ?
#
loop_
_entity_poly.entity_id
_entity_poly.type
_entity_poly.pdbx_seq_one_letter_code
_entity_poly.pdbx_strand_id
1 'polypeptide(L)'
;MKTGDDNRVPLTDAMLEILEPLQALQSEVVFEGQKRHTPLSNMSMSMLLRRVGVDGVTVHGFRFTFRDWASEVANAPRELAEMSLSHIGLNSP
;
A
#
# COMPACT_ATOMS: atom_id res chain seq x y z
N MET A 1 -5.01 -4.15 -12.17
CA MET A 1 -5.87 -4.00 -10.97
C MET A 1 -7.01 -4.99 -11.03
N LYS A 2 -7.55 -5.45 -9.90
CA LYS A 2 -8.53 -6.57 -9.84
C LYS A 2 -9.84 -6.27 -10.58
N THR A 3 -10.16 -4.99 -10.74
CA THR A 3 -11.39 -4.48 -11.36
C THR A 3 -11.19 -3.88 -12.76
N GLY A 4 -9.96 -3.81 -13.27
CA GLY A 4 -9.65 -3.17 -14.56
C GLY A 4 -9.59 -1.64 -14.54
N ASP A 5 -10.17 -1.00 -13.51
CA ASP A 5 -10.11 0.45 -13.30
C ASP A 5 -8.85 0.88 -12.54
N ASP A 6 -8.35 2.09 -12.84
CA ASP A 6 -7.28 2.75 -12.09
C ASP A 6 -7.74 3.09 -10.67
N ASN A 7 -7.23 2.36 -9.67
CA ASN A 7 -7.44 2.70 -8.26
C ASN A 7 -6.56 3.89 -7.86
N ARG A 8 -7.20 4.99 -7.49
CA ARG A 8 -6.54 6.19 -6.97
C ARG A 8 -6.77 6.29 -5.47
N VAL A 9 -5.68 6.42 -4.72
CA VAL A 9 -5.72 6.63 -3.27
C VAL A 9 -4.95 7.91 -2.92
N PRO A 10 -5.47 8.75 -2.01
CA PRO A 10 -4.73 9.93 -1.55
C PRO A 10 -3.49 9.49 -0.77
N LEU A 11 -2.40 10.24 -0.94
CA LEU A 11 -1.18 10.08 -0.16
C LEU A 11 -1.19 11.10 0.98
N THR A 12 -0.75 10.68 2.16
CA THR A 12 -0.59 11.59 3.30
C THR A 12 0.74 12.33 3.22
N ASP A 13 0.87 13.43 3.96
CA ASP A 13 2.13 14.19 4.04
C ASP A 13 3.32 13.29 4.44
N ALA A 14 3.14 12.40 5.42
CA ALA A 14 4.16 11.44 5.83
C ALA A 14 4.54 10.44 4.72
N MET A 15 3.60 10.07 3.84
CA MET A 15 3.92 9.24 2.67
C MET A 15 4.72 10.05 1.65
N LEU A 16 4.36 11.32 1.43
CA LEU A 16 5.08 12.21 0.52
C LEU A 16 6.52 12.46 1.00
N GLU A 17 6.74 12.68 2.29
CA GLU A 17 8.08 12.82 2.89
C GLU A 17 8.99 11.63 2.60
N ILE A 18 8.43 10.42 2.50
CA ILE A 18 9.16 9.20 2.13
C ILE A 18 9.41 9.13 0.62
N LEU A 19 8.42 9.52 -0.20
CA LEU A 19 8.42 9.32 -1.64
C LEU A 19 9.21 10.41 -2.40
N GLU A 20 9.18 11.66 -1.93
CA GLU A 20 9.84 12.78 -2.60
C GLU A 20 11.36 12.57 -2.76
N PRO A 21 12.12 12.14 -1.74
CA PRO A 21 13.55 11.86 -1.90
C PRO A 21 13.84 10.75 -2.92
N LEU A 22 12.93 9.80 -3.10
CA LEU A 22 13.12 8.68 -4.03
C LEU A 22 13.09 9.15 -5.49
N GLN A 23 12.49 10.30 -5.79
CA GLN A 23 12.47 10.86 -7.16
C GLN A 23 13.88 11.15 -7.68
N ALA A 24 14.85 11.43 -6.80
CA ALA A 24 16.25 11.64 -7.18
C ALA A 24 16.90 10.40 -7.80
N LEU A 25 16.32 9.21 -7.62
CA LEU A 25 16.79 7.97 -8.26
C LEU A 25 16.48 7.93 -9.76
N GLN A 26 15.58 8.80 -10.26
CA GLN A 26 15.16 8.85 -11.66
C GLN A 26 14.78 7.48 -12.22
N SER A 27 14.03 6.71 -11.43
CA SER A 27 13.64 5.34 -11.75
C SER A 27 12.23 5.30 -12.31
N GLU A 28 11.95 4.34 -13.20
CA GLU A 28 10.58 4.04 -13.65
C GLU A 28 9.74 3.39 -12.55
N VAL A 29 10.38 2.77 -11.55
CA VAL A 29 9.71 2.15 -10.40
C VAL A 29 9.83 3.04 -9.17
N VAL A 30 8.75 3.14 -8.38
CA VAL A 30 8.74 3.96 -7.16
C VAL A 30 9.71 3.41 -6.10
N PHE A 31 9.80 2.09 -5.98
CA PHE A 31 10.67 1.42 -5.01
C PHE A 31 11.61 0.44 -5.71
N GLU A 32 12.90 0.79 -5.74
CA GLU A 32 13.94 -0.06 -6.28
C GLU A 32 14.33 -1.19 -5.31
N GLY A 33 14.69 -2.33 -5.88
CA GLY A 33 15.34 -3.42 -5.17
C GLY A 33 16.83 -3.19 -4.97
N GLN A 34 17.56 -4.28 -4.68
CA GLN A 34 19.02 -4.24 -4.52
C GLN A 34 19.75 -3.84 -5.81
N LYS A 35 19.12 -4.03 -6.97
CA LYS A 35 19.65 -3.62 -8.28
C LYS A 35 18.96 -2.32 -8.69
N ARG A 36 19.75 -1.35 -9.15
CA ARG A 36 19.24 -0.08 -9.68
C ARG A 36 18.22 -0.30 -10.80
N HIS A 37 17.21 0.56 -10.83
CA HIS A 37 16.11 0.56 -11.81
C HIS A 37 15.34 -0.75 -11.93
N THR A 38 15.44 -1.62 -10.92
CA THR A 38 14.73 -2.90 -10.86
C THR A 38 13.76 -2.87 -9.69
N PRO A 39 12.52 -3.36 -9.82
CA PRO A 39 11.55 -3.36 -8.73
C PRO A 39 12.02 -4.20 -7.53
N LEU A 40 11.50 -3.87 -6.35
CA LEU A 40 11.59 -4.73 -5.17
C LEU A 40 11.03 -6.14 -5.46
N SER A 41 11.62 -7.15 -4.81
CA SER A 41 11.04 -8.48 -4.81
C SER A 41 9.73 -8.51 -4.01
N ASN A 42 8.82 -9.43 -4.36
CA ASN A 42 7.60 -9.67 -3.59
C ASN A 42 7.87 -10.02 -2.10
N MET A 43 9.07 -10.53 -1.80
CA MET A 43 9.47 -10.92 -0.45
C MET A 43 10.03 -9.77 0.38
N SER A 44 10.32 -8.62 -0.24
CA SER A 44 11.04 -7.52 0.42
C SER A 44 10.34 -7.03 1.69
N MET A 45 9.01 -6.83 1.64
CA MET A 45 8.23 -6.39 2.80
C MET A 45 8.16 -7.43 3.91
N SER A 46 7.95 -8.72 3.57
CA SER A 46 7.94 -9.80 4.57
C SER A 46 9.29 -9.97 5.26
N MET A 47 10.39 -9.83 4.50
CA MET A 47 11.74 -9.89 5.06
C MET A 47 12.05 -8.66 5.93
N LEU A 48 11.51 -7.48 5.60
CA LEU A 48 11.63 -6.30 6.45
C LEU A 48 10.99 -6.52 7.81
N LEU A 49 9.74 -7.01 7.86
CA LEU A 49 9.03 -7.31 9.12
C LEU A 49 9.82 -8.26 10.01
N ARG A 50 10.35 -9.34 9.43
CA ARG A 50 11.24 -10.27 10.13
C ARG A 50 12.50 -9.59 10.65
N ARG A 51 13.12 -8.72 9.86
CA ARG A 51 14.36 -8.02 10.23
C ARG A 51 14.17 -7.04 11.39
N VAL A 52 13.02 -6.37 11.45
CA VAL A 52 12.71 -5.44 12.55
C VAL A 52 12.16 -6.14 13.80
N GLY A 53 12.07 -7.47 13.80
CA GLY A 53 11.66 -8.27 14.96
C GLY A 53 10.17 -8.17 15.29
N VAL A 54 9.33 -7.87 14.29
CA VAL A 54 7.88 -7.81 14.48
C VAL A 54 7.28 -9.19 14.17
N ASP A 55 6.97 -9.94 15.22
CA ASP A 55 6.36 -11.26 15.13
C ASP A 55 4.83 -11.18 15.03
N GLY A 56 4.21 -12.19 14.42
CA GLY A 56 2.75 -12.30 14.28
C GLY A 56 2.10 -11.32 13.29
N VAL A 57 2.89 -10.46 12.64
CA VAL A 57 2.41 -9.50 11.63
C VAL A 57 2.74 -9.98 10.23
N THR A 58 1.82 -9.78 9.30
CA THR A 58 2.01 -10.11 7.88
C THR A 58 1.73 -8.89 7.01
N VAL A 59 2.28 -8.89 5.79
CA VAL A 59 1.99 -7.84 4.79
C VAL A 59 0.49 -7.77 4.48
N HIS A 60 -0.20 -8.93 4.42
CA HIS A 60 -1.64 -8.97 4.23
C HIS A 60 -2.40 -8.42 5.45
N GLY A 61 -1.87 -8.62 6.65
CA GLY A 61 -2.41 -8.08 7.91
C GLY A 61 -2.62 -6.57 7.87
N PHE A 62 -1.71 -5.80 7.25
CA PHE A 62 -1.90 -4.35 7.13
C PHE A 62 -3.17 -3.94 6.37
N ARG A 63 -3.59 -4.71 5.35
CA ARG A 63 -4.85 -4.43 4.62
C ARG A 63 -6.07 -4.69 5.50
N PHE A 64 -6.01 -5.76 6.29
CA PHE A 64 -7.06 -6.09 7.25
C PHE A 64 -7.15 -5.03 8.35
N THR A 65 -6.00 -4.63 8.93
CA THR A 65 -5.94 -3.55 9.92
C THR A 65 -6.46 -2.22 9.37
N PHE A 66 -6.16 -1.86 8.12
CA PHE A 66 -6.74 -0.68 7.49
C PHE A 66 -8.27 -0.79 7.41
N ARG A 67 -8.81 -1.96 7.06
CA ARG A 67 -10.24 -2.17 6.93
C ARG A 67 -10.96 -2.02 8.26
N ASP A 68 -10.39 -2.60 9.32
CA ASP A 68 -10.91 -2.50 10.68
C ASP A 68 -10.84 -1.06 11.18
N TRP A 69 -9.69 -0.39 11.04
CA TRP A 69 -9.52 1.02 11.41
C TRP A 69 -10.52 1.93 10.68
N ALA A 70 -10.72 1.71 9.38
CA ALA A 70 -11.68 2.50 8.60
C ALA A 70 -13.11 2.34 9.13
N SER A 71 -13.48 1.15 9.61
CA SER A 71 -14.80 0.87 10.17
C SER A 71 -14.94 1.42 11.60
N GLU A 72 -13.98 1.13 12.47
CA GLU A 72 -14.11 1.32 13.91
C GLU A 72 -13.68 2.71 14.37
N VAL A 73 -12.69 3.30 13.71
CA VAL A 73 -12.09 4.58 14.13
C VAL A 73 -12.54 5.71 13.22
N ALA A 74 -12.43 5.52 11.90
CA ALA A 74 -12.81 6.55 10.94
C ALA A 74 -14.33 6.63 10.69
N ASN A 75 -15.09 5.62 11.14
CA ASN A 75 -16.52 5.46 10.87
C ASN A 75 -16.86 5.64 9.37
N ALA A 76 -15.96 5.17 8.50
CA ALA A 76 -16.08 5.30 7.07
C ALA A 76 -17.09 4.27 6.53
N PRO A 77 -17.93 4.66 5.54
CA PRO A 77 -18.76 3.73 4.80
C PRO A 77 -17.96 2.53 4.28
N ARG A 78 -18.55 1.33 4.40
CA ARG A 78 -17.93 0.09 3.92
C ARG A 78 -17.45 0.20 2.48
N GLU A 79 -18.31 0.71 1.60
CA GLU A 79 -17.99 0.89 0.18
C GLU A 79 -16.73 1.74 -0.04
N LEU A 80 -16.56 2.83 0.72
CA LEU A 80 -15.36 3.69 0.62
C LEU A 80 -14.08 2.96 1.04
N ALA A 81 -14.16 2.14 2.09
CA ALA A 81 -13.02 1.33 2.52
C ALA A 81 -12.68 0.22 1.50
N GLU A 82 -13.68 -0.45 0.93
CA GLU A 82 -13.49 -1.47 -0.10
C GLU A 82 -12.96 -0.88 -1.42
N MET A 83 -13.43 0.31 -1.82
CA MET A 83 -12.89 1.05 -2.97
C MET A 83 -11.42 1.39 -2.76
N SER A 84 -11.07 1.92 -1.57
CA SER A 84 -9.68 2.26 -1.23
C SER A 84 -8.73 1.05 -1.33
N LEU A 85 -9.24 -0.15 -1.03
CA LEU A 85 -8.51 -1.42 -1.13
C LEU A 85 -8.52 -2.06 -2.54
N SER A 86 -9.13 -1.41 -3.54
CA SER A 86 -9.37 -1.98 -4.88
C SER A 86 -10.19 -3.28 -4.89
N HIS A 87 -11.03 -3.50 -3.87
CA HIS A 87 -11.89 -4.69 -3.82
C HIS A 87 -13.13 -4.52 -4.71
N ILE A 88 -13.60 -3.29 -4.85
CA ILE A 88 -14.71 -2.88 -5.73
C ILE A 88 -14.25 -1.72 -6.63
N GLY A 89 -14.84 -1.62 -7.82
CA GLY A 89 -14.53 -0.54 -8.76
C GLY A 89 -15.38 0.69 -8.50
N LEU A 90 -14.97 1.84 -9.05
CA LEU A 90 -15.75 3.08 -9.02
C LEU A 90 -17.13 2.93 -9.70
N ASN A 91 -17.28 1.92 -10.58
CA ASN A 91 -18.49 1.62 -11.32
C ASN A 91 -19.17 0.31 -10.88
N SER A 92 -18.86 -0.21 -9.68
CA SER A 92 -19.58 -1.37 -9.16
C SER A 92 -21.01 -0.95 -8.76
N PRO A 93 -22.06 -1.65 -9.25
CA PRO A 93 -23.46 -1.32 -8.96
C PRO A 93 -23.82 -1.47 -7.48
#